data_AF-A0AA35QXX8-F1
#
_entry.id   AF-A0AA35QXX8-F1
#
_cell.length_a   1.000
_cell.length_b   1.000
_cell.length_c   1.000
_cell.angle_alpha   90.00
_cell.angle_beta   90.00
_cell.angle_gamma   90.00
#
_symmetry.space_group_name_H-M   'P 1'
#
loop_
_entity.id
_entity.type
_entity.pdbx_description
1 polymer ?
#
loop_
_entity_poly.entity_id
_entity_poly.type
_entity_poly.pdbx_seq_one_letter_code
_entity_poly.pdbx_strand_id
1 'polypeptide(L)'
;MTLSYGRGALQQHTSGTEQSAVSQSLPLPRSESNGGILGINDHFNVVSQLNDVADKWKSVGEALGLPPSVLDEIGADNRHVCKRCLSEMVKEWLNQSHKTEHFGVPSWKMLVWAVAHPNGGNNHALAQKIAAIHTMPPTLPLYQSQFAPPPPTHL
;
A
#
# COMPACT_ATOMS: atom_id res chain seq x y z
N MET A 1 -41.67 30.93 70.35
CA MET A 1 -42.02 29.76 69.51
C MET A 1 -41.08 29.76 68.31
N THR A 2 -40.67 28.57 67.83
CA THR A 2 -40.23 28.23 66.44
C THR A 2 -39.25 29.22 65.75
N LEU A 3 -37.94 28.93 65.57
CA LEU A 3 -37.35 28.07 64.51
C LEU A 3 -37.82 28.48 63.09
N SER A 4 -37.02 28.59 62.02
CA SER A 4 -35.58 28.43 61.69
C SER A 4 -35.36 29.18 60.33
N TYR A 5 -34.19 29.38 59.71
CA TYR A 5 -32.77 28.98 59.84
C TYR A 5 -31.92 30.07 59.09
N GLY A 6 -30.61 30.01 58.87
CA GLY A 6 -29.52 29.12 59.27
C GLY A 6 -28.22 29.55 58.56
N ARG A 7 -27.09 29.68 59.28
CA ARG A 7 -25.79 30.16 58.73
C ARG A 7 -24.67 29.28 59.28
N GLY A 8 -23.95 28.57 58.40
CA GLY A 8 -22.83 27.71 58.78
C GLY A 8 -21.95 27.38 57.57
N ALA A 9 -20.64 27.39 57.78
CA ALA A 9 -19.65 27.03 56.75
C ALA A 9 -18.54 26.19 57.39
N LEU A 10 -18.35 24.98 56.88
CA LEU A 10 -17.27 24.06 57.22
C LEU A 10 -17.26 22.92 56.17
N GLN A 11 -16.18 22.20 55.88
CA GLN A 11 -14.80 22.53 55.45
C GLN A 11 -14.06 21.17 55.28
N GLN A 12 -12.97 21.12 54.51
CA GLN A 12 -12.14 19.93 54.21
C GLN A 12 -12.69 18.96 53.14
N HIS A 13 -11.90 17.89 52.89
CA HIS A 13 -11.91 16.95 51.74
C HIS A 13 -11.13 17.46 50.51
N THR A 14 -9.80 17.55 50.55
CA THR A 14 -8.74 16.49 50.45
C THR A 14 -8.16 16.34 49.04
N SER A 15 -6.83 16.28 48.95
CA SER A 15 -6.04 16.26 47.71
C SER A 15 -6.23 15.01 46.86
N GLY A 16 -6.12 15.17 45.54
CA GLY A 16 -6.00 14.08 44.56
C GLY A 16 -5.44 14.62 43.25
N THR A 17 -4.22 14.19 42.88
CA THR A 17 -3.51 14.66 41.67
C THR A 17 -3.87 13.78 40.46
N GLU A 18 -3.50 14.22 39.26
CA GLU A 18 -3.36 13.40 38.04
C GLU A 18 -4.64 12.80 37.41
N GLN A 19 -5.37 13.62 36.64
CA GLN A 19 -5.89 13.17 35.33
C GLN A 19 -5.51 14.26 34.31
N SER A 20 -4.35 14.09 33.66
CA SER A 20 -4.20 13.43 32.36
C SER A 20 -4.88 14.21 31.23
N ALA A 21 -4.09 14.60 30.23
CA ALA A 21 -4.58 15.36 29.08
C ALA A 21 -5.69 14.58 28.36
N VAL A 22 -6.77 15.29 27.99
CA VAL A 22 -7.84 14.75 27.14
C VAL A 22 -7.32 14.67 25.70
N SER A 23 -6.47 13.69 25.45
CA SER A 23 -6.08 13.29 24.10
C SER A 23 -7.34 12.84 23.38
N GLN A 24 -7.76 13.62 22.37
CA GLN A 24 -8.93 13.31 21.57
C GLN A 24 -8.66 12.03 20.77
N SER A 25 -9.13 10.89 21.29
CA SER A 25 -9.06 9.60 20.62
C SER A 25 -9.89 9.64 19.34
N LEU A 26 -9.25 9.98 18.23
CA LEU A 26 -9.85 9.90 16.90
C LEU A 26 -10.37 8.47 16.67
N PRO A 27 -11.59 8.30 16.16
CA PRO A 27 -12.07 6.98 15.78
C PRO A 27 -11.24 6.47 14.60
N LEU A 28 -10.39 5.47 14.85
CA LEU A 28 -9.72 4.67 13.81
C LEU A 28 -10.61 3.48 13.42
N PRO A 29 -10.98 3.33 12.13
CA PRO A 29 -11.55 2.09 11.63
C PRO A 29 -10.73 1.51 10.46
N ARG A 30 -9.91 0.50 10.76
CA ARG A 30 -9.15 -0.36 9.82
C ARG A 30 -8.05 0.33 8.99
N SER A 31 -6.94 -0.34 8.64
CA SER A 31 -6.50 -1.72 8.93
C SER A 31 -5.09 -1.73 9.55
N GLU A 32 -4.66 -2.86 10.09
CA GLU A 32 -3.29 -3.06 10.57
C GLU A 32 -2.28 -2.83 9.44
N SER A 33 -1.30 -1.95 9.67
CA SER A 33 -0.26 -1.56 8.72
C SER A 33 0.89 -2.57 8.64
N ASN A 34 0.54 -3.84 8.40
CA ASN A 34 1.47 -4.80 7.80
C ASN A 34 1.46 -4.61 6.28
N GLY A 35 2.60 -4.80 5.61
CA GLY A 35 2.73 -4.57 4.15
C GLY A 35 1.79 -5.45 3.34
N GLY A 36 0.62 -4.91 3.00
CA GLY A 36 -0.60 -5.71 2.83
C GLY A 36 -0.50 -6.81 1.78
N ILE A 37 -0.77 -8.04 2.21
CA ILE A 37 -1.11 -9.17 1.35
C ILE A 37 -2.41 -8.83 0.62
N LEU A 38 -2.40 -9.01 -0.70
CA LEU A 38 -3.54 -8.78 -1.57
C LEU A 38 -4.22 -10.11 -1.94
N GLY A 39 -5.54 -10.14 -1.89
CA GLY A 39 -6.35 -11.26 -2.34
C GLY A 39 -7.20 -10.92 -3.56
N ILE A 40 -7.91 -11.91 -4.11
CA ILE A 40 -8.80 -11.73 -5.26
C ILE A 40 -9.89 -10.66 -5.05
N ASN A 41 -10.29 -10.42 -3.79
CA ASN A 41 -11.26 -9.37 -3.43
C ASN A 41 -10.71 -7.95 -3.63
N ASP A 42 -9.40 -7.75 -3.63
CA ASP A 42 -8.76 -6.45 -3.84
C ASP A 42 -8.65 -6.06 -5.32
N HIS A 43 -9.03 -6.97 -6.24
CA HIS A 43 -8.90 -6.82 -7.69
C HIS A 43 -9.34 -5.44 -8.21
N PHE A 44 -10.56 -5.02 -7.89
CA PHE A 44 -11.09 -3.73 -8.35
C PHE A 44 -10.28 -2.52 -7.82
N ASN A 45 -9.83 -2.59 -6.56
CA ASN A 45 -9.00 -1.56 -5.94
C ASN A 45 -7.64 -1.47 -6.65
N VAL A 46 -6.97 -2.61 -6.84
CA VAL A 46 -5.68 -2.69 -7.54
C VAL A 46 -5.79 -2.18 -8.99
N VAL A 47 -6.80 -2.63 -9.75
CA VAL A 47 -7.03 -2.17 -11.14
C VAL A 47 -7.30 -0.66 -11.19
N SER A 48 -8.07 -0.11 -10.24
CA SER A 48 -8.33 1.33 -10.16
C SER A 48 -7.07 2.16 -9.89
N GLN A 49 -6.12 1.63 -9.12
CA GLN A 49 -4.84 2.29 -8.85
C GLN A 49 -3.88 2.23 -10.05
N LEU A 50 -3.99 1.21 -10.91
CA LEU A 50 -3.11 0.99 -12.06
C LEU A 50 -3.61 1.60 -13.38
N ASN A 51 -4.76 2.28 -13.38
CA ASN A 51 -5.36 2.87 -14.59
C ASN A 51 -4.40 3.81 -15.36
N ASP A 52 -3.49 4.49 -14.65
CA ASP A 52 -2.50 5.42 -15.23
C ASP A 52 -1.27 4.71 -15.85
N VAL A 53 -1.24 3.37 -15.87
CA VAL A 53 -0.26 2.52 -16.60
C VAL A 53 -0.95 1.37 -17.36
N ALA A 54 -2.24 1.52 -17.68
CA ALA A 54 -3.02 0.47 -18.32
C ALA A 54 -2.50 0.07 -19.71
N ASP A 55 -1.81 0.96 -20.42
CA ASP A 55 -1.10 0.70 -21.67
C ASP A 55 0.08 -0.27 -21.50
N LYS A 56 0.76 -0.23 -20.34
CA LYS A 56 1.95 -1.03 -20.02
C LYS A 56 1.65 -2.30 -19.24
N TRP A 57 0.39 -2.73 -19.21
CA TRP A 57 -0.09 -3.88 -18.43
C TRP A 57 0.75 -5.15 -18.63
N LYS A 58 1.28 -5.41 -19.84
CA LYS A 58 2.13 -6.57 -20.14
C LYS A 58 3.47 -6.48 -19.39
N SER A 59 4.19 -5.37 -19.55
CA SER A 59 5.47 -5.12 -18.86
C SER A 59 5.31 -5.03 -17.33
N VAL A 60 4.19 -4.49 -16.84
CA VAL A 60 3.86 -4.56 -15.40
C VAL A 60 3.64 -6.01 -14.96
N GLY A 61 2.93 -6.83 -15.75
CA GLY A 61 2.73 -8.25 -15.48
C GLY A 61 4.03 -9.07 -15.48
N GLU A 62 4.94 -8.81 -16.43
CA GLU A 62 6.27 -9.42 -16.49
C GLU A 62 7.08 -9.08 -15.22
N ALA A 63 7.05 -7.82 -14.77
CA ALA A 63 7.68 -7.39 -13.52
C ALA A 63 7.00 -8.00 -12.27
N LEU A 64 5.70 -8.31 -12.32
CA LEU A 64 4.98 -9.02 -11.25
C LEU A 64 5.20 -10.55 -11.28
N GLY A 65 6.04 -11.05 -12.20
CA GLY A 65 6.41 -12.47 -12.28
C GLY A 65 5.42 -13.36 -13.04
N LEU A 66 4.46 -12.77 -13.79
CA LEU A 66 3.56 -13.55 -14.65
C LEU A 66 4.30 -14.07 -15.90
N PRO A 67 4.05 -15.31 -16.32
CA PRO A 67 4.74 -15.90 -17.46
C PRO A 67 4.28 -15.25 -18.79
N PRO A 68 5.17 -15.09 -19.78
CA PRO A 68 4.83 -14.44 -21.06
C PRO A 68 3.67 -15.05 -21.83
N SER A 69 3.39 -16.36 -21.67
CA SER A 69 2.26 -17.05 -22.32
C SER A 69 0.91 -16.55 -21.83
N VAL A 70 0.72 -16.45 -20.51
CA VAL A 70 -0.51 -15.92 -19.88
C VAL A 70 -0.72 -14.46 -20.28
N LEU A 71 0.37 -13.69 -20.39
CA LEU A 71 0.34 -12.31 -20.87
C LEU A 71 0.15 -12.19 -22.40
N ASP A 72 0.22 -13.28 -23.16
CA ASP A 72 -0.15 -13.31 -24.58
C ASP A 72 -1.61 -13.73 -24.75
N GLU A 73 -2.04 -14.77 -24.03
CA GLU A 73 -3.43 -15.23 -23.92
C GLU A 73 -4.38 -14.08 -23.53
N ILE A 74 -4.05 -13.35 -22.45
CA ILE A 74 -4.79 -12.14 -22.02
C ILE A 74 -4.81 -11.07 -23.12
N GLY A 75 -3.76 -10.95 -23.93
CA GLY A 75 -3.69 -9.99 -25.04
C GLY A 75 -4.56 -10.41 -26.24
N ALA A 76 -4.60 -11.70 -26.54
CA ALA A 76 -5.35 -12.29 -27.65
C ALA A 76 -6.87 -12.25 -27.45
N ASP A 77 -7.33 -12.48 -26.20
CA ASP A 77 -8.74 -12.47 -25.81
C ASP A 77 -9.33 -11.06 -25.70
N ASN A 78 -8.52 -10.08 -25.30
CA ASN A 78 -8.98 -8.74 -24.92
C ASN A 78 -8.56 -7.64 -25.92
N ARG A 79 -8.41 -8.04 -27.20
CA ARG A 79 -7.84 -7.26 -28.33
C ARG A 79 -8.04 -5.75 -28.22
N HIS A 80 -6.93 -5.03 -28.04
CA HIS A 80 -6.81 -3.57 -27.96
C HIS A 80 -7.52 -2.87 -26.78
N VAL A 81 -8.18 -3.58 -25.86
CA VAL A 81 -8.83 -2.98 -24.69
C VAL A 81 -7.89 -3.04 -23.48
N CYS A 82 -6.87 -2.17 -23.47
CA CYS A 82 -5.78 -2.19 -22.49
C CYS A 82 -6.25 -2.24 -21.01
N LYS A 83 -7.36 -1.56 -20.66
CA LYS A 83 -7.95 -1.65 -19.30
C LYS A 83 -8.50 -3.03 -18.94
N ARG A 84 -8.99 -3.78 -19.92
CA ARG A 84 -9.49 -5.15 -19.75
C ARG A 84 -8.32 -6.15 -19.69
N CYS A 85 -7.26 -5.93 -20.46
CA CYS A 85 -6.01 -6.69 -20.30
C CYS A 85 -5.39 -6.46 -18.90
N LEU A 86 -5.35 -5.21 -18.42
CA LEU A 86 -4.95 -4.86 -17.07
C LEU A 86 -5.80 -5.58 -16.01
N SER A 87 -7.13 -5.62 -16.19
CA SER A 87 -8.05 -6.36 -15.32
C SER A 87 -7.68 -7.84 -15.20
N GLU A 88 -7.54 -8.55 -16.32
CA GLU A 88 -7.27 -9.99 -16.28
C GLU A 88 -5.83 -10.29 -15.83
N MET A 89 -4.87 -9.42 -16.12
CA MET A 89 -3.50 -9.52 -15.60
C MET A 89 -3.46 -9.42 -14.07
N VAL A 90 -4.13 -8.41 -13.49
CA VAL A 90 -4.23 -8.26 -12.03
C VAL A 90 -4.97 -9.45 -11.40
N LYS A 91 -6.01 -9.96 -12.07
CA LYS A 91 -6.76 -11.14 -11.62
C LYS A 91 -5.88 -12.38 -11.55
N GLU A 92 -5.12 -12.71 -12.59
CA GLU A 92 -4.21 -13.87 -12.59
C GLU A 92 -3.08 -13.72 -11.56
N TRP A 93 -2.55 -12.51 -11.38
CA TRP A 93 -1.56 -12.23 -10.33
C TRP A 93 -2.11 -12.47 -8.92
N LEU A 94 -3.30 -11.93 -8.61
CA LEU A 94 -3.96 -12.10 -7.31
C LEU A 94 -4.41 -13.54 -7.04
N ASN A 95 -4.75 -14.29 -8.09
CA ASN A 95 -5.19 -15.68 -7.99
C ASN A 95 -4.06 -16.65 -7.64
N GLN A 96 -2.78 -16.28 -7.90
CA GLN A 96 -1.61 -17.16 -7.72
C GLN A 96 -1.78 -18.53 -8.42
N SER A 97 -2.53 -18.56 -9.53
CA SER A 97 -2.70 -19.71 -10.43
C SER A 97 -1.35 -20.22 -10.97
N HIS A 98 -0.39 -19.32 -11.07
CA HIS A 98 0.98 -19.56 -11.52
C HIS A 98 1.89 -19.73 -10.31
N LYS A 99 2.77 -20.75 -10.33
CA LYS A 99 3.64 -21.10 -9.20
C LYS A 99 4.77 -20.08 -8.99
N THR A 100 4.45 -18.93 -8.41
CA THR A 100 5.39 -17.84 -8.13
C THR A 100 6.26 -18.09 -6.89
N GLU A 101 6.86 -19.29 -6.79
CA GLU A 101 7.77 -19.69 -5.70
C GLU A 101 8.96 -18.72 -5.53
N HIS A 102 9.30 -17.94 -6.57
CA HIS A 102 10.35 -16.92 -6.56
C HIS A 102 9.88 -15.48 -6.25
N PHE A 103 8.59 -15.14 -6.43
CA PHE A 103 8.07 -13.78 -6.23
C PHE A 103 7.23 -13.65 -4.94
N GLY A 104 6.71 -14.77 -4.42
CA GLY A 104 5.92 -14.80 -3.20
C GLY A 104 4.50 -14.22 -3.37
N VAL A 105 3.90 -13.86 -2.24
CA VAL A 105 2.48 -13.48 -2.17
C VAL A 105 2.26 -12.07 -2.74
N PRO A 106 1.22 -11.86 -3.57
CA PRO A 106 0.79 -10.55 -4.04
C PRO A 106 0.68 -9.54 -2.90
N SER A 107 1.26 -8.35 -3.10
CA SER A 107 1.29 -7.30 -2.08
C SER A 107 1.50 -5.92 -2.68
N TRP A 108 1.05 -4.88 -1.98
CA TRP A 108 1.25 -3.49 -2.41
C TRP A 108 2.72 -3.13 -2.63
N LYS A 109 3.64 -3.70 -1.85
CA LYS A 109 5.09 -3.49 -2.04
C LYS A 109 5.58 -4.01 -3.40
N MET A 110 5.14 -5.20 -3.81
CA MET A 110 5.49 -5.76 -5.12
C MET A 110 4.84 -4.96 -6.26
N LEU A 111 3.62 -4.47 -6.06
CA LEU A 111 2.94 -3.60 -7.02
C LEU A 111 3.68 -2.26 -7.22
N VAL A 112 4.04 -1.59 -6.13
CA VAL A 112 4.82 -0.34 -6.15
C VAL A 112 6.16 -0.53 -6.86
N TRP A 113 6.84 -1.65 -6.61
CA TRP A 113 8.09 -2.00 -7.30
C TRP A 113 7.87 -2.18 -8.81
N ALA A 114 6.91 -2.99 -9.24
CA ALA A 114 6.64 -3.23 -10.67
C ALA A 114 6.18 -1.97 -11.43
N VAL A 115 5.44 -1.07 -10.78
CA VAL A 115 5.03 0.22 -11.36
C VAL A 115 6.21 1.20 -11.47
N ALA A 116 7.14 1.21 -10.51
CA ALA A 116 8.36 2.01 -10.57
C ALA A 116 9.41 1.44 -11.55
N HIS A 117 9.46 0.13 -11.72
CA HIS A 117 10.52 -0.58 -12.45
C HIS A 117 10.65 -0.05 -13.91
N PRO A 118 11.88 0.22 -14.40
CA PRO A 118 12.06 0.81 -15.74
C PRO A 118 11.58 -0.09 -16.87
N ASN A 119 11.65 -1.41 -16.69
CA ASN A 119 11.12 -2.40 -17.63
C ASN A 119 9.68 -2.83 -17.29
N GLY A 120 9.02 -2.14 -16.36
CA GLY A 120 7.64 -2.38 -15.93
C GLY A 120 6.73 -1.20 -16.27
N GLY A 121 6.12 -0.59 -15.25
CA GLY A 121 5.31 0.62 -15.44
C GLY A 121 6.13 1.87 -15.76
N ASN A 122 7.40 1.94 -15.33
CA ASN A 122 8.26 3.12 -15.38
C ASN A 122 7.50 4.42 -14.99
N ASN A 123 6.70 4.36 -13.94
CA ASN A 123 5.85 5.47 -13.47
C ASN A 123 6.08 5.70 -11.97
N HIS A 124 7.20 6.33 -11.67
CA HIS A 124 7.65 6.63 -10.30
C HIS A 124 6.62 7.48 -9.53
N ALA A 125 5.91 8.40 -10.19
CA ALA A 125 4.87 9.21 -9.56
C ALA A 125 3.65 8.38 -9.14
N LEU A 126 3.20 7.44 -9.99
CA LEU A 126 2.13 6.51 -9.64
C LEU A 126 2.56 5.55 -8.52
N ALA A 127 3.78 5.02 -8.59
CA ALA A 127 4.32 4.16 -7.55
C ALA A 127 4.37 4.86 -6.18
N GLN A 128 4.79 6.13 -6.12
CA GLN A 128 4.76 6.95 -4.90
C GLN A 128 3.33 7.19 -4.40
N LYS A 129 2.38 7.51 -5.30
CA LYS A 129 0.96 7.69 -4.97
C LYS A 129 0.35 6.42 -4.36
N ILE A 130 0.63 5.24 -4.94
CA ILE A 130 0.17 3.95 -4.41
C ILE A 130 0.82 3.65 -3.05
N ALA A 131 2.13 3.87 -2.91
CA ALA A 131 2.85 3.65 -1.64
C ALA A 131 2.37 4.57 -0.50
N ALA A 132 1.99 5.81 -0.82
CA ALA A 132 1.43 6.76 0.15
C ALA A 132 0.02 6.37 0.62
N ILE A 133 -0.78 5.72 -0.23
CA ILE A 133 -2.13 5.23 0.13
C ILE A 133 -2.05 3.91 0.90
N HIS A 134 -1.20 2.97 0.47
CA HIS A 134 -1.16 1.58 0.96
C HIS A 134 0.10 1.24 1.77
N THR A 135 0.66 2.24 2.46
CA THR A 135 1.78 2.19 3.42
C THR A 135 3.15 1.70 2.93
N MET A 136 4.02 2.66 2.62
CA MET A 136 5.39 2.71 3.15
C MET A 136 5.70 4.13 3.66
N PRO A 137 6.54 4.32 4.70
CA PRO A 137 7.12 5.65 4.97
C PRO A 137 7.98 6.09 3.77
N PRO A 138 8.08 7.40 3.47
CA PRO A 138 8.72 7.92 2.26
C PRO A 138 10.25 7.73 2.28
N THR A 139 10.69 6.52 1.89
CA THR A 139 12.08 6.07 1.89
C THR A 139 12.80 6.49 0.60
N LEU A 140 12.94 7.81 0.44
CA LEU A 140 14.03 8.39 -0.34
C LEU A 140 15.39 7.99 0.29
N PRO A 141 16.47 7.79 -0.49
CA PRO A 141 16.51 7.35 -1.88
C PRO A 141 17.58 6.25 -2.08
N LEU A 142 17.32 5.00 -1.68
CA LEU A 142 18.37 3.96 -1.62
C LEU A 142 18.47 2.98 -2.81
N TYR A 143 17.59 3.06 -3.81
CA TYR A 143 17.64 2.12 -4.96
C TYR A 143 18.85 2.33 -5.89
N GLN A 144 19.48 3.51 -5.89
CA GLN A 144 20.66 3.77 -6.73
C GLN A 144 21.98 3.23 -6.17
N SER A 145 22.08 2.93 -4.88
CA SER A 145 23.36 2.55 -4.25
C SER A 145 23.77 1.08 -4.43
N GLN A 146 22.85 0.18 -4.79
CA GLN A 146 23.18 -1.26 -4.93
C GLN A 146 23.70 -1.67 -6.33
N PHE A 147 23.70 -0.74 -7.30
CA PHE A 147 24.12 -0.99 -8.69
C PHE A 147 25.21 -0.02 -9.19
N ALA A 148 25.79 0.80 -8.30
CA ALA A 148 26.99 1.54 -8.63
C ALA A 148 28.18 0.56 -8.73
N PRO A 149 28.95 0.54 -9.84
CA PRO A 149 30.21 -0.20 -9.87
C PRO A 149 31.17 0.40 -8.83
N PRO A 150 32.07 -0.41 -8.23
CA PRO A 150 33.06 0.12 -7.31
C PRO A 150 33.93 1.17 -8.01
N PRO A 151 34.33 2.26 -7.33
CA PRO A 151 35.18 3.28 -7.93
C PRO A 151 36.52 2.64 -8.37
N PRO A 152 37.08 3.06 -9.52
CA PRO A 152 38.31 2.48 -10.03
C PRO A 152 39.44 2.66 -9.00
N THR A 153 40.05 1.55 -8.60
CA THR A 153 41.22 1.56 -7.73
C THR A 153 42.41 2.09 -8.50
N HIS A 154 42.66 3.39 -8.39
CA HIS A 154 43.91 3.99 -8.84
C HIS A 154 45.05 3.50 -7.94
N LEU A 155 45.94 2.71 -8.54
CA LEU A 155 47.30 2.42 -8.07
C LEU A 155 48.27 3.50 -8.61
#